data_AF-A0AAN6RVD2-F1
#
_entry.id   AF-A0AAN6RVD2-F1
#
_cell.length_a   1.000
_cell.length_b   1.000
_cell.length_c   1.000
_cell.angle_alpha   90.00
_cell.angle_beta   90.00
_cell.angle_gamma   90.00
#
_symmetry.space_group_name_H-M   'P 1'
#
loop_
_entity.id
_entity.type
_entity.pdbx_description
1 polymer ?
#
loop_
_entity_poly.entity_id
_entity_poly.type
_entity_poly.pdbx_seq_one_letter_code
_entity_poly.pdbx_strand_id
1 'polypeptide(L)'
;MASSIPFTLEDAQQDRTSTAVLYRIRVSTTPATGPTIRYLTAPRRPGSYSYIPDFRGELLAFATVPGGDWNLGHLGVNDEAKFILASCETAQLDEKIGIRDARPAWHDAKVELIDLLDAFYAGRKIRHDQREANKTGHDNDSEDDDDNRIDIQCVNHVSALILPNPGLAVGDLNKSQPATAAADDIIGVWAWQPGHAHGIAAESDAYSLIQSRDPGLAPRFLGHIVDNKNMRDERVVGFLLKRVDGGKVREAGPGDVDKCREALARLFGVGVMYPRLWRHSFLVREGGDVVLQGFGGAFETADRGVLEARLEELEEVLNGSSELERYNS
;
A
#
# COMPACT_ATOMS: atom_id res chain seq x y z
N MET A 1 -27.58 7.69 -26.25
CA MET A 1 -26.38 6.84 -26.25
C MET A 1 -25.62 7.13 -24.98
N ALA A 2 -25.15 6.12 -24.24
CA ALA A 2 -24.28 6.35 -23.10
C ALA A 2 -23.02 7.08 -23.58
N SER A 3 -22.57 8.10 -22.86
CA SER A 3 -21.32 8.80 -23.19
C SER A 3 -20.16 7.82 -23.11
N SER A 4 -19.26 7.81 -24.08
CA SER A 4 -18.02 7.02 -24.02
C SER A 4 -16.91 7.89 -23.42
N ILE A 5 -16.12 7.34 -22.51
CA ILE A 5 -15.12 8.06 -21.71
C ILE A 5 -13.76 7.37 -21.85
N PRO A 6 -12.66 8.11 -22.09
CA PRO A 6 -11.33 7.52 -22.13
C PRO A 6 -10.89 7.02 -20.75
N PHE A 7 -10.02 6.01 -20.75
CA PHE A 7 -9.39 5.50 -19.53
C PHE A 7 -7.88 5.34 -19.71
N THR A 8 -7.16 5.30 -18.58
CA THR A 8 -5.77 4.84 -18.50
C THR A 8 -5.71 3.52 -17.75
N LEU A 9 -4.84 2.62 -18.18
CA LEU A 9 -4.57 1.39 -17.46
C LEU A 9 -3.58 1.69 -16.32
N GLU A 10 -3.98 1.43 -15.08
CA GLU A 10 -3.13 1.64 -13.91
C GLU A 10 -2.28 0.41 -13.61
N ASP A 11 -2.90 -0.78 -13.63
CA ASP A 11 -2.24 -2.04 -13.33
C ASP A 11 -3.09 -3.23 -13.81
N ALA A 12 -2.46 -4.41 -13.93
CA ALA A 12 -3.10 -5.66 -14.31
C ALA A 12 -2.58 -6.80 -13.43
N GLN A 13 -3.45 -7.69 -13.00
CA GLN A 13 -3.13 -8.77 -12.06
C GLN A 13 -3.75 -10.07 -12.51
N GLN A 14 -3.05 -11.16 -12.27
CA GLN A 14 -3.55 -12.50 -12.47
C GLN A 14 -3.23 -13.32 -11.23
N ASP A 15 -4.24 -13.55 -10.39
CA ASP A 15 -4.07 -14.46 -9.27
C ASP A 15 -3.84 -15.89 -9.80
N ARG A 16 -2.90 -16.61 -9.19
CA ARG A 16 -2.58 -18.01 -9.49
C ARG A 16 -3.79 -18.92 -9.35
N THR A 17 -4.74 -18.56 -8.47
CA THR A 17 -5.97 -19.33 -8.25
C THR A 17 -7.13 -18.86 -9.14
N SER A 18 -7.03 -17.66 -9.73
CA SER A 18 -8.08 -17.09 -10.55
C SER A 18 -8.00 -17.55 -12.01
N THR A 19 -9.15 -17.84 -12.59
CA THR A 19 -9.31 -18.08 -14.03
C THR A 19 -9.39 -16.78 -14.84
N ALA A 20 -9.34 -15.62 -14.18
CA ALA A 20 -9.49 -14.32 -14.79
C ALA A 20 -8.28 -13.41 -14.55
N VAL A 21 -7.99 -12.58 -15.55
CA VAL A 21 -7.08 -11.43 -15.44
C VAL A 21 -7.90 -10.22 -15.02
N LEU A 22 -7.40 -9.50 -14.03
CA LEU A 22 -8.02 -8.31 -13.48
C LEU A 22 -7.23 -7.08 -13.90
N TYR A 23 -7.88 -6.11 -14.52
CA TYR A 23 -7.30 -4.80 -14.82
C TYR A 23 -7.89 -3.76 -13.89
N ARG A 24 -7.05 -2.84 -13.44
CA ARG A 24 -7.47 -1.62 -12.75
C ARG A 24 -7.28 -0.45 -13.70
N ILE A 25 -8.36 0.24 -14.01
CA ILE A 25 -8.34 1.39 -14.92
C ILE A 25 -8.74 2.65 -14.18
N ARG A 26 -8.19 3.77 -14.60
CA ARG A 26 -8.60 5.10 -14.19
C ARG A 26 -9.45 5.70 -15.29
N VAL A 27 -10.67 6.09 -14.93
CA VAL A 27 -11.62 6.71 -15.85
C VAL A 27 -11.68 8.20 -15.56
N SER A 28 -11.47 9.03 -16.58
CA SER A 28 -11.55 10.49 -16.45
C SER A 28 -13.01 10.92 -16.47
N THR A 29 -13.60 11.20 -15.30
CA THR A 29 -15.00 11.67 -15.26
C THR A 29 -15.09 13.19 -15.45
N THR A 30 -16.30 13.74 -15.39
CA THR A 30 -16.51 15.19 -15.45
C THR A 30 -15.72 15.93 -14.36
N PRO A 31 -15.36 17.22 -14.56
CA PRO A 31 -14.61 18.00 -13.56
C PRO A 31 -15.23 18.03 -12.15
N ALA A 32 -16.55 17.80 -12.05
CA ALA A 32 -17.28 17.78 -10.79
C ALA A 32 -17.02 16.54 -9.92
N THR A 33 -16.56 15.44 -10.50
CA THR A 33 -16.48 14.12 -9.84
C THR A 33 -15.06 13.53 -9.78
N GLY A 34 -14.09 14.13 -10.49
CA GLY A 34 -12.70 13.70 -10.47
C GLY A 34 -12.44 12.34 -11.15
N PRO A 35 -11.17 11.93 -11.31
CA PRO A 35 -10.87 10.60 -11.85
C PRO A 35 -11.34 9.50 -10.87
N THR A 36 -11.78 8.36 -11.42
CA THR A 36 -12.27 7.23 -10.62
C THR A 36 -11.62 5.92 -11.01
N ILE A 37 -11.45 5.01 -10.05
CA ILE A 37 -10.97 3.66 -10.31
C ILE A 37 -12.13 2.73 -10.68
N ARG A 38 -11.98 2.02 -11.79
CA ARG A 38 -12.88 0.94 -12.21
C ARG A 38 -12.08 -0.33 -12.46
N TYR A 39 -12.74 -1.49 -12.42
CA TYR A 39 -12.09 -2.78 -12.63
C TYR A 39 -12.63 -3.47 -13.87
N LEU A 40 -11.76 -4.19 -14.58
CA LEU A 40 -12.14 -5.03 -15.71
C LEU A 40 -11.69 -6.46 -15.45
N THR A 41 -12.56 -7.44 -15.69
CA THR A 41 -12.22 -8.86 -15.61
C THR A 41 -12.20 -9.48 -17.00
N ALA A 42 -11.11 -10.17 -17.35
CA ALA A 42 -10.96 -10.89 -18.60
C ALA A 42 -10.79 -12.39 -18.37
N PRO A 43 -11.35 -13.24 -19.25
CA PRO A 43 -11.06 -14.66 -19.21
C PRO A 43 -9.57 -14.91 -19.50
N ARG A 44 -9.02 -15.97 -18.90
CA ARG A 44 -7.69 -16.44 -19.27
C ARG A 44 -7.66 -16.82 -20.76
N ARG A 45 -6.65 -16.35 -21.47
CA ARG A 45 -6.47 -16.68 -22.89
C ARG A 45 -6.21 -18.19 -23.04
N PRO A 46 -7.00 -18.91 -23.87
CA PRO A 46 -6.73 -20.31 -24.18
C PRO A 46 -5.31 -20.47 -24.74
N GLY A 47 -4.51 -21.36 -24.15
CA GLY A 47 -3.14 -21.66 -24.60
C GLY A 47 -2.05 -20.71 -24.09
N SER A 48 -2.37 -19.66 -23.32
CA SER A 48 -1.35 -18.86 -22.63
C SER A 48 -0.95 -19.53 -21.31
N TYR A 49 0.25 -20.11 -21.29
CA TYR A 49 0.90 -20.57 -20.07
C TYR A 49 1.63 -19.44 -19.32
N SER A 50 1.74 -18.26 -19.94
CA SER A 50 2.30 -17.09 -19.27
C SER A 50 1.34 -16.61 -18.19
N TYR A 51 1.84 -16.53 -16.96
CA TYR A 51 1.16 -15.92 -15.79
C TYR A 51 1.36 -14.40 -15.73
N ILE A 52 1.99 -13.82 -16.77
CA ILE A 52 2.29 -12.40 -16.84
C ILE A 52 1.07 -11.71 -17.47
N PRO A 53 0.32 -10.90 -16.71
CA PRO A 53 -0.80 -10.16 -17.26
C PRO A 53 -0.31 -9.07 -18.21
N ASP A 54 -1.21 -8.59 -19.08
CA ASP A 54 -0.91 -7.52 -20.03
C ASP A 54 -0.96 -6.14 -19.34
N PHE A 55 0.11 -5.79 -18.64
CA PHE A 55 0.23 -4.52 -17.92
C PHE A 55 0.23 -3.29 -18.84
N ARG A 56 0.38 -3.47 -20.16
CA ARG A 56 0.39 -2.39 -21.14
C ARG A 56 -0.96 -2.18 -21.82
N GLY A 57 -1.91 -3.11 -21.63
CA GLY A 57 -3.21 -3.07 -22.28
C GLY A 57 -3.12 -3.28 -23.80
N GLU A 58 -2.05 -3.88 -24.33
CA GLU A 58 -1.88 -4.18 -25.76
C GLU A 58 -2.96 -5.13 -26.30
N LEU A 59 -3.56 -5.92 -25.40
CA LEU A 59 -4.67 -6.84 -25.67
C LEU A 59 -6.04 -6.16 -25.56
N LEU A 60 -6.16 -4.93 -25.06
CA LEU A 60 -7.43 -4.22 -25.01
C LEU A 60 -7.72 -3.61 -26.39
N ALA A 61 -8.79 -4.04 -27.05
CA ALA A 61 -9.21 -3.54 -28.37
C ALA A 61 -9.99 -2.22 -28.31
N PHE A 62 -10.00 -1.54 -27.16
CA PHE A 62 -10.77 -0.32 -26.92
C PHE A 62 -9.99 0.62 -26.00
N ALA A 63 -10.17 1.91 -26.19
CA ALA A 63 -9.55 2.97 -25.38
C ALA A 63 -10.58 3.79 -24.57
N THR A 64 -11.86 3.43 -24.68
CA THR A 64 -12.96 4.13 -24.03
C THR A 64 -13.96 3.15 -23.44
N VAL A 65 -14.51 3.49 -22.29
CA VAL A 65 -15.55 2.73 -21.58
C VAL A 65 -16.85 3.55 -21.49
N PRO A 66 -18.01 2.91 -21.29
CA PRO A 66 -19.24 3.63 -20.99
C PRO A 66 -19.06 4.51 -19.75
N GLY A 67 -19.61 5.73 -19.80
CA GLY A 67 -19.82 6.52 -18.60
C GLY A 67 -20.94 5.96 -17.74
N GLY A 68 -21.13 6.58 -16.58
CA GLY A 68 -22.18 6.21 -15.63
C GLY A 68 -21.66 5.46 -14.41
N ASP A 69 -22.60 4.82 -13.73
CA ASP A 69 -22.38 4.17 -12.43
C ASP A 69 -22.22 2.65 -12.60
N TRP A 70 -20.98 2.20 -12.64
CA TRP A 70 -20.59 0.79 -12.71
C TRP A 70 -19.18 0.67 -12.17
N ASN A 71 -18.83 -0.38 -11.45
CA ASN A 71 -17.48 -0.56 -10.89
C ASN A 71 -16.74 -1.78 -11.44
N LEU A 72 -17.45 -2.65 -12.19
CA LEU A 72 -16.89 -3.83 -12.83
C LEU A 72 -17.32 -3.94 -14.30
N GLY A 73 -16.33 -4.06 -15.20
CA GLY A 73 -16.51 -4.40 -16.60
C GLY A 73 -16.09 -5.85 -16.88
N HIS A 74 -16.86 -6.57 -17.68
CA HIS A 74 -16.54 -7.93 -18.14
C HIS A 74 -16.03 -7.88 -19.57
N LEU A 75 -14.88 -8.51 -19.80
CA LEU A 75 -14.22 -8.55 -21.09
C LEU A 75 -14.53 -9.87 -21.80
N GLY A 76 -14.92 -9.78 -23.06
CA GLY A 76 -14.97 -10.89 -24.01
C GLY A 76 -13.73 -10.92 -24.88
N VAL A 77 -13.62 -11.92 -25.75
CA VAL A 77 -12.55 -12.03 -26.74
C VAL A 77 -13.15 -11.90 -28.13
N ASN A 78 -12.56 -11.06 -28.99
CA ASN A 78 -12.95 -10.93 -30.39
C ASN A 78 -12.20 -11.92 -31.30
N ASP A 79 -12.50 -11.88 -32.60
CA ASP A 79 -11.88 -12.78 -33.60
C ASP A 79 -10.35 -12.59 -33.75
N GLU A 80 -9.84 -11.41 -33.37
CA GLU A 80 -8.40 -11.10 -33.35
C GLU A 80 -7.69 -11.55 -32.06
N ALA A 81 -8.40 -12.27 -31.20
CA ALA A 81 -7.94 -12.67 -29.88
C ALA A 81 -7.54 -11.50 -28.96
N LYS A 82 -8.19 -10.34 -29.15
CA LYS A 82 -8.11 -9.17 -28.27
C LYS A 82 -9.35 -9.06 -27.38
N PHE A 83 -9.17 -8.43 -26.22
CA PHE A 83 -10.24 -8.18 -25.26
C PHE A 83 -11.12 -7.02 -25.69
N ILE A 84 -12.43 -7.26 -25.70
CA ILE A 84 -13.47 -6.25 -25.93
C ILE A 84 -14.34 -6.14 -24.68
N LEU A 85 -14.86 -4.95 -24.40
CA LEU A 85 -15.81 -4.77 -23.31
C LEU A 85 -17.17 -5.38 -23.69
N ALA A 86 -17.57 -6.43 -22.97
CA ALA A 86 -18.81 -7.16 -23.22
C ALA A 86 -19.98 -6.61 -22.39
N SER A 87 -19.74 -6.28 -21.12
CA SER A 87 -20.75 -5.70 -20.23
C SER A 87 -20.12 -4.92 -19.08
N CYS A 88 -20.94 -4.09 -18.42
CA CYS A 88 -20.59 -3.39 -17.18
C CYS A 88 -21.68 -3.61 -16.15
N GLU A 89 -21.31 -3.69 -14.88
CA GLU A 89 -22.23 -3.78 -13.75
C GLU A 89 -21.73 -3.01 -12.53
N THR A 90 -22.66 -2.72 -11.62
CA THR A 90 -22.34 -2.34 -10.24
C THR A 90 -22.37 -3.59 -9.39
N ALA A 91 -21.22 -3.96 -8.84
CA ALA A 91 -20.98 -5.21 -8.14
C ALA A 91 -20.39 -4.99 -6.74
N GLN A 92 -20.67 -5.94 -5.84
CA GLN A 92 -19.85 -6.15 -4.63
C GLN A 92 -18.56 -6.85 -5.07
N LEU A 93 -17.47 -6.09 -5.16
CA LEU A 93 -16.23 -6.55 -5.80
C LEU A 93 -15.54 -7.70 -5.02
N ASP A 94 -15.75 -7.74 -3.70
CA ASP A 94 -15.23 -8.78 -2.83
C ASP A 94 -15.89 -10.14 -3.12
N GLU A 95 -17.22 -10.15 -3.22
CA GLU A 95 -18.01 -11.34 -3.56
C GLU A 95 -17.80 -11.77 -5.01
N LYS A 96 -17.71 -10.81 -5.94
CA LYS A 96 -17.67 -11.12 -7.38
C LYS A 96 -16.31 -11.54 -7.88
N ILE A 97 -15.26 -10.85 -7.47
CA ILE A 97 -13.92 -11.00 -8.04
C ILE A 97 -12.81 -11.05 -6.97
N GLY A 98 -13.18 -11.18 -5.69
CA GLY A 98 -12.22 -11.34 -4.60
C GLY A 98 -11.44 -10.09 -4.24
N ILE A 99 -11.82 -8.92 -4.77
CA ILE A 99 -11.23 -7.63 -4.40
C ILE A 99 -11.87 -7.19 -3.09
N ARG A 100 -11.17 -7.40 -1.98
CA ARG A 100 -11.73 -7.13 -0.65
C ARG A 100 -11.66 -5.65 -0.29
N ASP A 101 -12.63 -5.22 0.50
CA ASP A 101 -12.60 -3.98 1.27
C ASP A 101 -11.95 -4.27 2.64
N ALA A 102 -11.07 -3.39 3.10
CA ALA A 102 -10.44 -3.53 4.42
C ALA A 102 -11.41 -3.24 5.59
N ARG A 103 -12.69 -2.99 5.29
CA ARG A 103 -13.80 -2.80 6.23
C ARG A 103 -13.64 -1.48 7.02
N PRO A 104 -14.64 -1.05 7.81
CA PRO A 104 -14.93 0.37 7.95
C PRO A 104 -13.73 1.11 8.54
N ALA A 105 -13.38 2.22 7.90
CA ALA A 105 -12.37 3.13 8.38
C ALA A 105 -12.69 3.53 9.83
N TRP A 106 -11.75 3.26 10.75
CA TRP A 106 -11.84 3.69 12.15
C TRP A 106 -11.22 5.08 12.35
N HIS A 107 -10.41 5.53 11.40
CA HIS A 107 -9.81 6.85 11.39
C HIS A 107 -10.56 7.78 10.43
N ASP A 108 -10.86 9.02 10.87
CA ASP A 108 -11.65 9.97 10.09
C ASP A 108 -10.95 10.45 8.81
N ALA A 109 -9.61 10.57 8.87
CA ALA A 109 -8.83 10.98 7.71
C ALA A 109 -8.81 9.88 6.63
N LYS A 110 -9.25 10.24 5.42
CA LYS A 110 -9.23 9.40 4.22
C LYS A 110 -8.59 10.14 3.05
N VAL A 111 -7.70 9.47 2.33
CA VAL A 111 -7.05 9.99 1.13
C VAL A 111 -7.36 9.09 -0.06
N GLU A 112 -7.68 9.70 -1.19
CA GLU A 112 -7.93 8.98 -2.45
C GLU A 112 -6.60 8.43 -3.00
N LEU A 113 -6.58 7.16 -3.43
CA LEU A 113 -5.37 6.55 -3.95
C LEU A 113 -4.86 7.25 -5.21
N ILE A 114 -5.76 7.69 -6.09
CA ILE A 114 -5.37 8.41 -7.32
C ILE A 114 -4.59 9.69 -6.96
N ASP A 115 -5.05 10.45 -5.97
CA ASP A 115 -4.36 11.67 -5.54
C ASP A 115 -2.93 11.35 -5.04
N LEU A 116 -2.77 10.23 -4.32
CA LEU A 116 -1.45 9.77 -3.86
C LEU A 116 -0.54 9.36 -5.01
N LEU A 117 -1.07 8.62 -5.99
CA LEU A 117 -0.32 8.20 -7.17
C LEU A 117 0.11 9.41 -8.02
N ASP A 118 -0.78 10.38 -8.22
CA ASP A 118 -0.48 11.61 -8.95
C ASP A 118 0.60 12.43 -8.25
N ALA A 119 0.50 12.61 -6.93
CA ALA A 119 1.52 13.28 -6.14
C ALA A 119 2.88 12.58 -6.24
N PHE A 120 2.89 11.24 -6.20
CA PHE A 120 4.10 10.43 -6.35
C PHE A 120 4.75 10.61 -7.73
N TYR A 121 3.99 10.46 -8.81
CA TYR A 121 4.52 10.59 -10.16
C TYR A 121 4.98 12.02 -10.48
N ALA A 122 4.25 13.04 -10.00
CA ALA A 122 4.66 14.43 -10.12
C ALA A 122 6.00 14.68 -9.39
N GLY A 123 6.14 14.19 -8.15
CA GLY A 123 7.37 14.31 -7.38
C GLY A 123 8.57 13.63 -8.06
N ARG A 124 8.38 12.44 -8.63
CA ARG A 124 9.43 11.72 -9.37
C ARG A 124 9.89 12.48 -10.61
N LYS A 125 8.94 13.06 -11.35
CA LYS A 125 9.25 13.88 -12.53
C LYS A 125 10.07 15.11 -12.15
N ILE A 126 9.68 15.83 -11.10
CA ILE A 126 10.42 17.01 -10.62
C ILE A 126 11.86 16.63 -10.23
N ARG A 127 12.06 15.54 -9.48
CA ARG A 127 13.40 15.06 -9.12
C ARG A 127 14.22 14.69 -10.35
N HIS A 128 13.62 14.01 -11.32
CA HIS A 128 14.28 13.67 -12.58
C HIS A 128 14.70 14.93 -13.36
N ASP A 129 13.79 15.89 -13.52
CA ASP A 129 14.07 17.14 -14.25
C ASP A 129 15.17 17.98 -13.55
N GLN A 130 15.18 18.00 -12.21
CA GLN A 130 16.25 18.62 -11.42
C GLN A 130 17.60 17.93 -11.59
N ARG A 131 17.64 16.59 -11.64
CA ARG A 131 18.87 15.82 -11.91
C ARG A 131 19.41 16.14 -13.30
N GLU A 132 18.56 16.14 -14.32
CA GLU A 132 18.96 16.49 -15.68
C GLU A 132 19.46 17.93 -15.79
N ALA A 133 18.87 18.87 -15.04
CA ALA A 133 19.37 20.24 -14.95
C ALA A 133 20.75 20.31 -14.26
N ASN A 134 20.97 19.55 -13.18
CA ASN A 134 22.21 19.56 -12.40
C ASN A 134 23.36 18.79 -13.07
N LYS A 135 23.08 17.81 -13.94
CA LYS A 135 24.10 17.11 -14.75
C LYS A 135 24.88 18.03 -15.71
N THR A 136 24.40 19.25 -15.94
CA THR A 136 25.09 20.22 -16.80
C THR A 136 26.24 20.96 -16.12
N GLY A 137 26.57 20.66 -14.85
CA GLY A 137 27.76 21.19 -14.20
C GLY A 137 28.25 20.32 -13.03
N HIS A 138 29.44 19.73 -13.19
CA HIS A 138 30.20 18.86 -12.26
C HIS A 138 30.02 17.34 -12.40
N ASP A 139 31.09 16.71 -12.93
CA ASP A 139 31.38 15.27 -12.89
C ASP A 139 31.74 14.83 -11.46
N ASN A 140 30.75 14.62 -10.59
CA ASN A 140 30.96 13.95 -9.30
C ASN A 140 30.09 12.69 -9.22
N ASP A 141 30.68 11.56 -9.61
CA ASP A 141 30.09 10.22 -9.69
C ASP A 141 29.95 9.50 -8.33
N SER A 142 29.52 10.12 -7.22
CA SER A 142 29.63 9.41 -5.93
C SER A 142 28.58 9.56 -4.82
N GLU A 143 27.35 10.03 -5.05
CA GLU A 143 26.33 10.06 -3.96
C GLU A 143 24.88 9.66 -4.36
N ASP A 144 24.66 8.96 -5.48
CA ASP A 144 23.31 8.78 -6.03
C ASP A 144 22.64 7.39 -5.84
N ASP A 145 23.22 6.50 -5.02
CA ASP A 145 22.66 5.15 -4.74
C ASP A 145 21.52 5.14 -3.70
N ASP A 146 21.27 6.25 -3.00
CA ASP A 146 20.30 6.29 -1.88
C ASP A 146 18.83 6.38 -2.33
N ASP A 147 18.54 6.87 -3.55
CA ASP A 147 17.15 7.02 -4.06
C ASP A 147 16.52 5.69 -4.51
N ASN A 148 17.32 4.62 -4.57
CA ASN A 148 16.87 3.28 -4.95
C ASN A 148 16.75 2.33 -3.75
N ARG A 149 17.16 2.75 -2.55
CA ARG A 149 17.04 1.94 -1.35
C ARG A 149 15.59 1.86 -0.90
N ILE A 150 15.12 0.64 -0.69
CA ILE A 150 13.80 0.41 -0.08
C ILE A 150 13.89 0.85 1.37
N ASP A 151 13.01 1.78 1.77
CA ASP A 151 12.88 2.14 3.19
C ASP A 151 12.42 0.92 3.98
N ILE A 152 13.02 0.70 5.15
CA ILE A 152 12.70 -0.45 6.00
C ILE A 152 11.20 -0.52 6.34
N GLN A 153 10.49 0.61 6.36
CA GLN A 153 9.05 0.64 6.59
C GLN A 153 8.20 0.13 5.43
N CYS A 154 8.79 -0.04 4.26
CA CYS A 154 8.11 -0.57 3.07
C CYS A 154 8.31 -2.08 2.87
N VAL A 155 9.26 -2.71 3.58
CA VAL A 155 9.70 -4.10 3.32
C VAL A 155 8.60 -5.14 3.52
N ASN A 156 7.66 -4.89 4.43
CA ASN A 156 6.55 -5.82 4.73
C ASN A 156 5.44 -5.81 3.65
N HIS A 157 5.53 -4.94 2.65
CA HIS A 157 4.40 -4.62 1.79
C HIS A 157 4.74 -4.72 0.31
N VAL A 158 3.86 -5.40 -0.44
CA VAL A 158 3.94 -5.48 -1.91
C VAL A 158 3.79 -4.10 -2.56
N SER A 159 2.99 -3.22 -1.97
CA SER A 159 2.83 -1.85 -2.45
C SER A 159 2.89 -0.89 -1.26
N ALA A 160 4.10 -0.37 -1.04
CA ALA A 160 4.35 0.72 -0.11
C ALA A 160 5.33 1.73 -0.70
N LEU A 161 5.11 3.02 -0.42
CA LEU A 161 5.96 4.10 -0.91
C LEU A 161 6.14 5.17 0.17
N ILE A 162 7.31 5.80 0.17
CA ILE A 162 7.50 7.08 0.83
C ILE A 162 6.84 8.15 -0.03
N LEU A 163 5.97 8.93 0.60
CA LEU A 163 5.29 10.05 -0.02
C LEU A 163 5.70 11.32 0.72
N PRO A 164 5.91 12.44 0.01
CA PRO A 164 6.02 13.72 0.69
C PRO A 164 4.75 13.92 1.50
N ASN A 165 4.86 14.47 2.71
CA ASN A 165 3.69 14.84 3.46
C ASN A 165 2.82 15.74 2.57
N PRO A 166 1.59 15.35 2.20
CA PRO A 166 0.79 16.12 1.27
C PRO A 166 0.34 17.46 1.87
N GLY A 167 0.80 17.83 3.06
CA GLY A 167 0.36 19.00 3.79
C GLY A 167 -1.15 18.97 3.94
N LEU A 168 -1.74 17.78 4.19
CA LEU A 168 -3.18 17.49 4.32
C LEU A 168 -4.06 18.64 3.80
N ALA A 169 -3.98 18.90 2.48
CA ALA A 169 -4.97 19.69 1.76
C ALA A 169 -6.21 18.81 1.53
N VAL A 170 -6.73 18.26 2.62
CA VAL A 170 -8.08 17.73 2.74
C VAL A 170 -8.68 18.57 3.85
N GLY A 171 -9.63 19.44 3.48
CA GLY A 171 -10.26 20.36 4.42
C GLY A 171 -10.61 19.67 5.73
N ASP A 172 -10.25 20.33 6.83
CA ASP A 172 -10.61 20.02 8.23
C ASP A 172 -9.68 19.19 9.12
N LEU A 173 -8.37 19.15 8.85
CA LEU A 173 -7.39 18.75 9.88
C LEU A 173 -6.25 19.75 10.01
N ASN A 174 -6.56 20.99 10.40
CA ASN A 174 -5.67 21.87 11.17
C ASN A 174 -6.38 23.17 11.58
N LYS A 175 -6.96 23.20 12.79
CA LYS A 175 -6.83 24.42 13.61
C LYS A 175 -5.51 24.31 14.35
N SER A 176 -4.66 25.30 14.10
CA SER A 176 -3.38 25.61 14.75
C SER A 176 -2.20 24.65 14.54
N GLN A 177 -1.46 24.85 13.44
CA GLN A 177 0.01 24.77 13.48
C GLN A 177 0.65 25.66 12.39
N PRO A 178 1.70 26.45 12.71
CA PRO A 178 2.32 27.36 11.76
C PRO A 178 3.23 26.62 10.78
N ALA A 179 3.20 27.08 9.53
CA ALA A 179 3.91 26.53 8.38
C ALA A 179 5.42 26.87 8.42
N THR A 180 6.21 26.15 9.23
CA THR A 180 7.70 26.19 9.14
C THR A 180 8.39 24.88 9.53
N ALA A 181 7.68 23.78 9.79
CA ALA A 181 8.31 22.47 9.97
C ALA A 181 8.40 21.76 8.61
N ALA A 182 9.59 21.26 8.25
CA ALA A 182 9.73 20.33 7.13
C ALA A 182 8.68 19.22 7.33
N ALA A 183 7.78 19.08 6.36
CA ALA A 183 6.61 18.26 6.55
C ALA A 183 7.06 16.79 6.60
N ASP A 184 6.87 16.13 7.76
CA ASP A 184 7.34 14.76 7.99
C ASP A 184 6.88 13.81 6.88
N ASP A 185 7.81 13.14 6.19
CA ASP A 185 7.50 12.10 5.21
C ASP A 185 6.49 11.07 5.77
N ILE A 186 5.66 10.54 4.88
CA ILE A 186 4.67 9.52 5.23
C ILE A 186 4.94 8.25 4.43
N ILE A 187 4.55 7.12 4.99
CA ILE A 187 4.53 5.83 4.30
C ILE A 187 3.10 5.54 3.90
N GLY A 188 2.84 5.42 2.60
CA GLY A 188 1.58 4.88 2.10
C GLY A 188 1.71 3.39 1.87
N VAL A 189 0.76 2.61 2.37
CA VAL A 189 0.68 1.16 2.20
C VAL A 189 -0.70 0.82 1.64
N TRP A 190 -0.78 0.09 0.53
CA TRP A 190 -2.05 -0.34 -0.03
C TRP A 190 -1.96 -1.72 -0.66
N ALA A 191 -3.11 -2.36 -0.84
CA ALA A 191 -3.23 -3.59 -1.60
C ALA A 191 -4.55 -3.57 -2.36
N TRP A 192 -4.47 -3.62 -3.68
CA TRP A 192 -5.65 -3.76 -4.54
C TRP A 192 -5.80 -5.17 -5.12
N GLN A 193 -4.73 -5.98 -5.04
CA GLN A 193 -4.68 -7.34 -5.55
C GLN A 193 -5.65 -8.25 -4.79
N PRO A 194 -6.41 -9.13 -5.49
CA PRO A 194 -7.17 -10.19 -4.85
C PRO A 194 -6.28 -11.02 -3.91
N GLY A 195 -6.76 -11.28 -2.70
CA GLY A 195 -6.05 -12.11 -1.70
C GLY A 195 -5.10 -11.37 -0.74
N HIS A 196 -4.52 -10.22 -1.12
CA HIS A 196 -3.59 -9.46 -0.26
C HIS A 196 -4.25 -8.43 0.65
N ALA A 197 -5.48 -8.01 0.32
CA ALA A 197 -6.25 -7.04 1.11
C ALA A 197 -6.57 -7.52 2.55
N HIS A 198 -6.49 -8.82 2.84
CA HIS A 198 -6.59 -9.34 4.22
C HIS A 198 -5.53 -8.79 5.15
N GLY A 199 -4.32 -8.58 4.64
CA GLY A 199 -3.23 -7.99 5.40
C GLY A 199 -3.57 -6.56 5.84
N ILE A 200 -4.21 -5.78 4.95
CA ILE A 200 -4.55 -4.37 5.21
C ILE A 200 -5.56 -4.24 6.35
N ALA A 201 -6.62 -5.05 6.36
CA ALA A 201 -7.64 -4.99 7.40
C ALA A 201 -7.06 -5.36 8.78
N ALA A 202 -6.38 -6.51 8.87
CA ALA A 202 -5.80 -6.99 10.13
C ALA A 202 -4.75 -6.01 10.68
N GLU A 203 -3.93 -5.43 9.80
CA GLU A 203 -2.92 -4.45 10.20
C GLU A 203 -3.54 -3.14 10.65
N SER A 204 -4.56 -2.66 9.93
CA SER A 204 -5.34 -1.48 10.33
C SER A 204 -5.96 -1.66 11.72
N ASP A 205 -6.54 -2.83 12.02
CA ASP A 205 -7.14 -3.14 13.32
C ASP A 205 -6.06 -3.18 14.43
N ALA A 206 -4.91 -3.77 14.15
CA ALA A 206 -3.76 -3.76 15.06
C ALA A 206 -3.31 -2.34 15.39
N TYR A 207 -3.20 -1.46 14.39
CA TYR A 207 -2.86 -0.04 14.62
C TYR A 207 -3.90 0.68 15.48
N SER A 208 -5.19 0.40 15.29
CA SER A 208 -6.27 0.98 16.12
C SER A 208 -6.11 0.60 17.61
N LEU A 209 -5.86 -0.68 17.88
CA LEU A 209 -5.62 -1.19 19.23
C LEU A 209 -4.36 -0.60 19.86
N ILE A 210 -3.26 -0.55 19.09
CA ILE A 210 -1.99 -0.01 19.56
C ILE A 210 -2.12 1.49 19.84
N GLN A 211 -2.69 2.28 18.93
CA GLN A 211 -2.81 3.72 19.13
C GLN A 211 -3.68 4.10 20.33
N SER A 212 -4.72 3.31 20.62
CA SER A 212 -5.61 3.58 21.75
C SER A 212 -5.00 3.20 23.11
N ARG A 213 -4.01 2.29 23.15
CA ARG A 213 -3.48 1.72 24.40
C ARG A 213 -1.99 1.99 24.64
N ASP A 214 -1.17 1.97 23.60
CA ASP A 214 0.27 2.19 23.63
C ASP A 214 0.77 2.85 22.32
N PRO A 215 0.47 4.14 22.10
CA PRO A 215 0.77 4.83 20.83
C PRO A 215 2.27 4.97 20.53
N GLY A 216 3.15 4.70 21.49
CA GLY A 216 4.60 4.73 21.29
C GLY A 216 5.17 3.44 20.70
N LEU A 217 4.38 2.37 20.62
CA LEU A 217 4.85 1.04 20.24
C LEU A 217 4.95 0.81 18.73
N ALA A 218 4.23 1.59 17.91
CA ALA A 218 4.17 1.43 16.46
C ALA A 218 4.25 2.79 15.73
N PRO A 219 4.53 2.82 14.40
CA PRO A 219 4.39 4.04 13.62
C PRO A 219 2.99 4.64 13.78
N ARG A 220 2.91 5.97 13.83
CA ARG A 220 1.62 6.65 14.00
C ARG A 220 0.79 6.47 12.73
N PHE A 221 -0.34 5.79 12.81
CA PHE A 221 -1.40 5.80 11.80
C PHE A 221 -1.94 7.21 11.59
N LEU A 222 -2.06 7.61 10.32
CA LEU A 222 -2.45 8.97 9.90
C LEU A 222 -3.80 9.01 9.17
N GLY A 223 -4.25 7.88 8.63
CA GLY A 223 -5.51 7.80 7.88
C GLY A 223 -5.57 6.60 6.94
N HIS A 224 -6.74 6.40 6.37
CA HIS A 224 -6.98 5.34 5.40
C HIS A 224 -6.72 5.82 3.97
N ILE A 225 -6.26 4.90 3.12
CA ILE A 225 -6.25 5.08 1.67
C ILE A 225 -7.52 4.43 1.13
N VAL A 226 -8.27 5.16 0.33
CA VAL A 226 -9.50 4.70 -0.31
C VAL A 226 -9.39 4.79 -1.83
N ASP A 227 -10.08 3.88 -2.52
CA ASP A 227 -10.43 4.06 -3.94
C ASP A 227 -11.89 4.56 -4.00
N ASN A 228 -12.18 5.49 -4.91
CA ASN A 228 -13.54 6.02 -5.17
C ASN A 228 -14.16 6.75 -3.97
N LYS A 229 -13.41 7.65 -3.35
CA LYS A 229 -13.82 8.51 -2.24
C LYS A 229 -15.10 9.29 -2.59
N ASN A 230 -16.01 9.39 -1.62
CA ASN A 230 -17.33 10.01 -1.77
C ASN A 230 -18.26 9.33 -2.80
N MET A 231 -17.90 8.15 -3.31
CA MET A 231 -18.79 7.34 -4.15
C MET A 231 -19.49 6.27 -3.31
N ARG A 232 -20.55 5.68 -3.86
CA ARG A 232 -21.33 4.64 -3.19
C ARG A 232 -20.49 3.39 -2.90
N ASP A 233 -19.45 3.16 -3.69
CA ASP A 233 -18.51 2.04 -3.63
C ASP A 233 -17.12 2.45 -3.12
N GLU A 234 -17.04 3.48 -2.25
CA GLU A 234 -15.81 3.81 -1.54
C GLU A 234 -15.27 2.57 -0.84
N ARG A 235 -14.00 2.24 -1.12
CA ARG A 235 -13.35 1.03 -0.59
C ARG A 235 -12.07 1.43 0.12
N VAL A 236 -11.85 0.90 1.32
CA VAL A 236 -10.56 1.04 2.00
C VAL A 236 -9.59 0.04 1.38
N VAL A 237 -8.51 0.56 0.80
CA VAL A 237 -7.50 -0.22 0.08
C VAL A 237 -6.13 -0.18 0.75
N GLY A 238 -5.97 0.66 1.77
CA GLY A 238 -4.69 0.88 2.42
C GLY A 238 -4.76 1.85 3.59
N PHE A 239 -3.60 2.31 4.03
CA PHE A 239 -3.43 3.27 5.11
C PHE A 239 -2.14 4.08 4.97
N LEU A 240 -2.08 5.17 5.72
CA LEU A 240 -0.94 6.07 5.84
C LEU A 240 -0.33 5.96 7.23
N LEU A 241 0.99 5.85 7.29
CA LEU A 241 1.77 5.86 8.52
C LEU A 241 2.74 7.04 8.52
N LYS A 242 3.05 7.56 9.70
CA LYS A 242 4.18 8.46 9.88
C LYS A 242 5.48 7.69 9.63
N ARG A 243 6.39 8.24 8.81
CA ARG A 243 7.76 7.74 8.71
C ARG A 243 8.49 8.00 10.03
N VAL A 244 9.04 6.96 10.63
CA VAL A 244 9.71 7.00 11.94
C VAL A 244 11.05 7.69 11.78
N ASP A 245 11.29 8.72 12.59
CA ASP A 245 12.55 9.48 12.66
C ASP A 245 13.11 9.93 11.30
N GLY A 246 12.22 10.24 10.34
CA GLY A 246 12.61 10.65 8.99
C GLY A 246 13.36 9.56 8.20
N GLY A 247 13.14 8.29 8.55
CA GLY A 247 13.83 7.14 7.95
C GLY A 247 15.15 6.79 8.65
N LYS A 248 15.54 7.50 9.72
CA LYS A 248 16.74 7.21 10.52
C LYS A 248 16.47 6.11 11.54
N VAL A 249 16.08 4.95 11.02
CA VAL A 249 15.86 3.72 11.80
C VAL A 249 16.65 2.59 11.16
N ARG A 250 17.04 1.63 11.98
CA ARG A 250 17.69 0.40 11.50
C ARG A 250 16.88 -0.82 11.88
N GLU A 251 17.15 -1.91 11.20
CA GLU A 251 16.66 -3.22 11.61
C GLU A 251 17.27 -3.62 12.96
N ALA A 252 16.47 -4.26 13.82
CA ALA A 252 17.00 -4.86 15.04
C ALA A 252 18.03 -5.94 14.73
N GLY A 253 19.03 -6.09 15.59
CA GLY A 253 20.02 -7.16 15.53
C GLY A 253 20.13 -7.90 16.86
N PRO A 254 21.09 -8.82 16.99
CA PRO A 254 21.24 -9.64 18.20
C PRO A 254 21.44 -8.83 19.48
N GLY A 255 22.05 -7.64 19.38
CA GLY A 255 22.26 -6.73 20.52
C GLY A 255 20.99 -6.03 21.03
N ASP A 256 19.86 -6.15 20.33
CA ASP A 256 18.60 -5.50 20.68
C ASP A 256 17.58 -6.45 21.34
N VAL A 257 17.96 -7.71 21.62
CA VAL A 257 17.04 -8.78 22.03
C VAL A 257 16.15 -8.40 23.22
N ASP A 258 16.72 -7.76 24.25
CA ASP A 258 15.98 -7.39 25.45
C ASP A 258 14.91 -6.34 25.16
N LYS A 259 15.22 -5.38 24.28
CA LYS A 259 14.28 -4.33 23.88
C LYS A 259 13.20 -4.84 22.94
N CYS A 260 13.56 -5.75 22.04
CA CYS A 260 12.57 -6.44 21.19
C CYS A 260 11.64 -7.31 22.04
N ARG A 261 12.16 -7.99 23.07
CA ARG A 261 11.36 -8.77 24.04
C ARG A 261 10.39 -7.87 24.81
N GLU A 262 10.85 -6.71 25.27
CA GLU A 262 10.00 -5.71 25.92
C GLU A 262 8.90 -5.20 24.99
N ALA A 263 9.24 -4.88 23.73
CA ALA A 263 8.27 -4.44 22.73
C ALA A 263 7.20 -5.52 22.45
N LEU A 264 7.59 -6.80 22.34
CA LEU A 264 6.63 -7.89 22.18
C LEU A 264 5.73 -8.09 23.41
N ALA A 265 6.29 -7.96 24.61
CA ALA A 265 5.49 -8.04 25.84
C ALA A 265 4.46 -6.90 25.92
N ARG A 266 4.84 -5.69 25.50
CA ARG A 266 3.92 -4.54 25.36
C ARG A 266 2.85 -4.79 24.30
N LEU A 267 3.23 -5.34 23.15
CA LEU A 267 2.29 -5.69 22.08
C LEU A 267 1.25 -6.71 22.57
N PHE A 268 1.69 -7.75 23.26
CA PHE A 268 0.79 -8.71 23.90
C PHE A 268 -0.09 -8.04 24.96
N GLY A 269 0.45 -7.09 25.71
CA GLY A 269 -0.30 -6.30 26.69
C GLY A 269 -1.44 -5.48 26.08
N VAL A 270 -1.31 -5.04 24.82
CA VAL A 270 -2.42 -4.40 24.09
C VAL A 270 -3.42 -5.41 23.52
N GLY A 271 -3.10 -6.70 23.52
CA GLY A 271 -3.94 -7.81 23.06
C GLY A 271 -3.64 -8.25 21.62
N VAL A 272 -2.54 -7.83 21.02
CA VAL A 272 -2.16 -8.12 19.63
C VAL A 272 -0.95 -9.04 19.60
N MET A 273 -0.87 -9.92 18.60
CA MET A 273 0.32 -10.74 18.37
C MET A 273 0.59 -11.01 16.89
N TYR A 274 1.87 -11.22 16.55
CA TYR A 274 2.29 -11.60 15.21
C TYR A 274 2.05 -13.10 14.92
N PRO A 275 1.68 -13.44 13.67
CA PRO A 275 1.66 -14.82 13.21
C PRO A 275 3.07 -15.36 12.98
N ARG A 276 4.04 -14.48 12.73
CA ARG A 276 5.45 -14.80 12.53
C ARG A 276 6.28 -13.53 12.74
N LEU A 277 7.43 -13.67 13.38
CA LEU A 277 8.38 -12.58 13.54
C LEU A 277 9.35 -12.51 12.36
N TRP A 278 9.65 -11.29 11.97
CA TRP A 278 10.73 -10.98 11.04
C TRP A 278 11.62 -9.92 11.67
N ARG A 279 12.88 -9.88 11.26
CA ARG A 279 13.85 -8.95 11.82
C ARG A 279 13.46 -7.49 11.51
N HIS A 280 12.89 -7.24 10.32
CA HIS A 280 12.34 -5.95 9.90
C HIS A 280 10.97 -5.61 10.50
N SER A 281 10.38 -6.49 11.33
CA SER A 281 9.23 -6.11 12.17
C SER A 281 9.65 -5.15 13.29
N PHE A 282 10.95 -5.07 13.61
CA PHE A 282 11.51 -4.27 14.68
C PHE A 282 12.37 -3.13 14.13
N LEU A 283 11.89 -1.91 14.30
CA LEU A 283 12.60 -0.68 13.96
C LEU A 283 13.32 -0.15 15.20
N VAL A 284 14.64 -0.10 15.16
CA VAL A 284 15.44 0.51 16.21
C VAL A 284 15.72 1.97 15.87
N ARG A 285 15.29 2.88 16.74
CA ARG A 285 15.56 4.32 16.67
C ARG A 285 17.01 4.62 17.07
N GLU A 286 17.51 5.82 16.76
CA GLU A 286 18.87 6.24 17.18
C GLU A 286 19.06 6.21 18.71
N GLY A 287 18.02 6.47 19.50
CA GLY A 287 18.02 6.33 20.96
C GLY A 287 18.00 4.88 21.46
N GLY A 288 17.88 3.92 20.55
CA GLY A 288 17.82 2.49 20.81
C GLY A 288 16.44 1.97 21.18
N ASP A 289 15.39 2.81 21.23
CA ASP A 289 14.02 2.35 21.43
C ASP A 289 13.55 1.52 20.23
N VAL A 290 12.68 0.54 20.49
CA VAL A 290 12.15 -0.36 19.47
C VAL A 290 10.69 -0.02 19.17
N VAL A 291 10.39 0.12 17.89
CA VAL A 291 9.06 0.33 17.34
C VAL A 291 8.69 -0.86 16.45
N LEU A 292 7.48 -1.36 16.57
CA LEU A 292 6.97 -2.51 15.82
C LEU A 292 6.20 -2.08 14.59
N GLN A 293 6.33 -2.83 13.49
CA GLN A 293 5.64 -2.55 12.24
C GLN A 293 5.25 -3.82 11.46
N GLY A 294 4.51 -3.65 10.37
CA GLY A 294 4.15 -4.74 9.47
C GLY A 294 3.20 -5.74 10.12
N PHE A 295 2.08 -5.26 10.65
CA PHE A 295 1.10 -6.09 11.35
C PHE A 295 0.19 -6.89 10.40
N GLY A 296 0.61 -7.09 9.15
CA GLY A 296 -0.08 -7.93 8.18
C GLY A 296 -0.24 -9.35 8.72
N GLY A 297 -1.48 -9.73 9.01
CA GLY A 297 -1.81 -11.04 9.60
C GLY A 297 -1.66 -11.12 11.13
N ALA A 298 -1.38 -10.00 11.81
CA ALA A 298 -1.51 -9.94 13.26
C ALA A 298 -2.95 -10.28 13.68
N PHE A 299 -3.09 -10.81 14.89
CA PHE A 299 -4.37 -11.25 15.42
C PHE A 299 -4.48 -10.93 16.90
N GLU A 300 -5.72 -10.82 17.36
CA GLU A 300 -6.00 -10.62 18.78
C GLU A 300 -5.81 -11.90 19.57
N THR A 301 -5.12 -11.82 20.71
CA THR A 301 -4.97 -12.94 21.62
C THR A 301 -4.60 -12.49 23.03
N ALA A 302 -5.02 -13.28 24.02
CA ALA A 302 -4.57 -13.17 25.41
C ALA A 302 -3.87 -14.47 25.88
N ASP A 303 -3.58 -15.38 24.94
CA ASP A 303 -2.92 -16.64 25.22
C ASP A 303 -1.42 -16.43 25.43
N ARG A 304 -0.97 -16.61 26.67
CA ARG A 304 0.44 -16.47 27.05
C ARG A 304 1.33 -17.49 26.35
N GLY A 305 0.84 -18.68 26.00
CA GLY A 305 1.62 -19.67 25.26
C GLY A 305 2.05 -19.16 23.89
N VAL A 306 1.21 -18.32 23.24
CA VAL A 306 1.58 -17.69 21.96
C VAL A 306 2.70 -16.65 22.17
N LEU A 307 2.64 -15.86 23.24
CA LEU A 307 3.73 -14.93 23.57
C LEU A 307 5.03 -15.68 23.86
N GLU A 308 4.98 -16.72 24.70
CA GLU A 308 6.15 -17.52 25.07
C GLU A 308 6.82 -18.12 23.82
N ALA A 309 6.04 -18.73 22.92
CA ALA A 309 6.55 -19.25 21.65
C ALA A 309 7.24 -18.16 20.80
N ARG A 310 6.67 -16.95 20.74
CA ARG A 310 7.27 -15.82 19.99
C ARG A 310 8.54 -15.31 20.64
N LEU A 311 8.64 -15.35 21.97
CA LEU A 311 9.86 -14.97 22.69
C LEU A 311 10.98 -16.00 22.53
N GLU A 312 10.65 -17.29 22.41
CA GLU A 312 11.61 -18.37 22.11
C GLU A 312 12.21 -18.24 20.71
N GLU A 313 11.41 -17.84 19.71
CA GLU A 313 11.86 -17.64 18.32
C GLU A 313 12.71 -16.35 18.14
N LEU A 314 12.62 -15.40 19.06
CA LEU A 314 13.13 -14.04 18.87
C LEU A 314 14.64 -14.00 18.60
N GLU A 315 15.44 -14.74 19.36
CA GLU A 315 16.89 -14.76 19.20
C GLU A 315 17.31 -15.30 17.83
N GLU A 316 16.65 -16.35 17.35
CA GLU A 316 16.91 -16.90 16.01
C GLU A 316 16.57 -15.88 14.92
N VAL A 317 15.42 -15.20 15.05
CA VAL A 317 14.98 -14.16 14.10
C VAL A 317 15.97 -13.00 14.03
N LEU A 318 16.48 -12.54 15.17
CA LEU A 318 17.44 -11.43 15.23
C LEU A 318 18.84 -11.81 14.74
N ASN A 319 19.21 -13.09 14.82
CA ASN A 319 20.46 -13.63 14.26
C ASN A 319 20.34 -13.97 12.75
N GLY A 320 19.13 -13.99 12.20
CA GLY A 320 18.87 -14.29 10.80
C GLY A 320 19.40 -13.23 9.83
N SER A 321 19.49 -13.63 8.55
CA SER A 321 19.84 -12.70 7.47
C SER A 321 18.80 -11.59 7.33
N SER A 322 19.28 -10.36 7.10
CA SER A 322 18.40 -9.24 6.78
C SER A 322 17.81 -9.41 5.38
N GLU A 323 16.49 -9.33 5.25
CA GLU A 323 15.86 -9.25 3.93
C GLU A 323 16.10 -7.89 3.28
N LEU A 324 16.21 -6.84 4.08
CA LEU A 324 16.53 -5.50 3.60
C LEU A 324 17.92 -5.45 2.94
N GLU A 325 18.91 -6.12 3.53
CA GLU A 325 20.24 -6.27 2.90
C GLU A 325 20.16 -7.00 1.55
N ARG A 326 19.28 -7.99 1.40
CA ARG A 326 19.09 -8.69 0.12
C ARG A 326 18.41 -7.84 -0.96
N TYR A 327 17.51 -6.94 -0.56
CA TYR A 327 16.83 -6.03 -1.50
C TYR A 327 17.71 -4.86 -1.94
N ASN A 328 18.64 -4.45 -1.08
CA ASN A 328 19.52 -3.30 -1.32
C ASN A 328 20.95 -3.67 -1.76
N SER A 329 21.25 -4.97 -1.94
CA SER A 329 22.52 -5.50 -2.48
C SER A 329 22.46 -5.71 -3.98
#